data_AF-A0A975J203-F1
#
_entry.id   AF-A0A975J203-F1
#
_cell.length_a   1.000
_cell.length_b   1.000
_cell.length_c   1.000
_cell.angle_alpha   90.00
_cell.angle_beta   90.00
_cell.angle_gamma   90.00
#
_symmetry.space_group_name_H-M   'P 1'
#
loop_
_entity.id
_entity.type
_entity.pdbx_description
1 polymer ?
#
loop_
_entity_poly.entity_id
_entity_poly.type
_entity_poly.pdbx_seq_one_letter_code
_entity_poly.pdbx_strand_id
1 'polypeptide(L)'
;MQPTPEAEHQAPGRVESALFFLKSRAFIARRWWQERNQPVSRHSHGTLWRGAPQIGHAKAALWTQLTPEEFPLTAGKVQNLRAACRRLHGTEVPAGEVFSFWKQLGRTTRSRGFTTGRELRSGCMVPNLGGGLCQLSGLLHAAALEAGVEVVERHEHSRTLPGTPLPPERDATVFWNYVDLRFRAPFAWRLEARLTATDLLVVIRAVTPSRCREDHAAAVSLGVPVRAAADGDCLTCGVTSCFRHPSATKNHAPAAGHTAFVLDGLWPEFDDWCRRHSKPGDRWYTPLDGQRWHKPNYAWSPPADATAYHATFETLLRSWRQRKLPGQGAVRQKFLLDAQRQLAETLGRRIDPQARHLIVSQTLLPHLWKAGYLGGRTFDVLVNRWPMEELQYRLDAAAEQHQQSDTLADFRADPELVHAENEALVAAARLITPHRAIAARFGSRALLLDWKMPEARPRVLPQEEPKWFFPASALGRKGIYELAEAMQGLGGELLVLGKAREGSNNPLEGIRHRSGDVSEIPACTAVVLPAWIEHEPRLALRALAAGVPVIATRNCGLPSHPLLIEIEAGDSEILREAMEECIGSPQACAVA
;
A
#
# COMPACT_ATOMS: atom_id res chain seq x y z
N MET A 1 62.72 -6.60 -7.68
CA MET A 1 61.47 -6.81 -6.93
C MET A 1 60.67 -7.86 -7.68
N GLN A 2 60.66 -9.10 -7.20
CA GLN A 2 59.85 -10.17 -7.79
C GLN A 2 58.37 -9.91 -7.45
N PRO A 3 57.43 -10.13 -8.39
CA PRO A 3 56.01 -10.09 -8.08
C PRO A 3 55.68 -11.27 -7.16
N THR A 4 55.04 -10.99 -6.03
CA THR A 4 54.43 -12.00 -5.17
C THR A 4 53.37 -12.77 -5.98
N PRO A 5 53.35 -14.11 -5.92
CA PRO A 5 52.35 -14.89 -6.65
C PRO A 5 50.96 -14.59 -6.09
N GLU A 6 50.04 -14.21 -6.99
CA GLU A 6 48.62 -14.21 -6.72
C GLU A 6 48.23 -15.61 -6.23
N ALA A 7 47.76 -15.70 -4.99
CA ALA A 7 47.30 -16.96 -4.41
C ALA A 7 46.06 -17.43 -5.19
N GLU A 8 46.29 -18.34 -6.14
CA GLU A 8 45.28 -19.03 -6.93
C GLU A 8 44.19 -19.59 -6.00
N HIS A 9 42.95 -19.18 -6.23
CA HIS A 9 41.82 -19.51 -5.38
C HIS A 9 41.45 -21.00 -5.55
N GLN A 10 42.01 -21.88 -4.71
CA GLN A 10 41.67 -23.30 -4.73
C GLN A 10 40.25 -23.52 -4.18
N ALA A 11 39.38 -24.14 -4.98
CA ALA A 11 38.05 -24.56 -4.54
C ALA A 11 38.19 -25.63 -3.44
N PRO A 12 37.40 -25.54 -2.34
CA PRO A 12 37.59 -26.42 -1.19
C PRO A 12 37.28 -27.87 -1.54
N GLY A 13 38.14 -28.79 -1.08
CA GLY A 13 38.00 -30.22 -1.32
C GLY A 13 36.81 -30.86 -0.58
N ARG A 14 36.47 -32.11 -0.95
CA ARG A 14 35.42 -32.89 -0.26
C ARG A 14 35.73 -33.11 1.23
N VAL A 15 37.01 -33.30 1.56
CA VAL A 15 37.49 -33.49 2.94
C VAL A 15 37.34 -32.21 3.76
N GLU A 16 37.71 -31.05 3.19
CA GLU A 16 37.55 -29.75 3.84
C GLU A 16 36.07 -29.41 4.09
N SER A 17 35.21 -29.75 3.12
CA SER A 17 33.76 -29.62 3.27
C SER A 17 33.20 -30.51 4.40
N ALA A 18 33.68 -31.75 4.52
CA ALA A 18 33.30 -32.65 5.60
C ALA A 18 33.81 -32.18 6.98
N LEU A 19 35.06 -31.70 7.05
CA LEU A 19 35.62 -31.11 8.27
C LEU A 19 34.85 -29.86 8.70
N PHE A 20 34.48 -28.99 7.76
CA PHE A 20 33.66 -27.81 8.03
C PHE A 20 32.28 -28.21 8.58
N PHE A 21 31.66 -29.25 8.02
CA PHE A 21 30.38 -29.78 8.51
C PHE A 21 30.48 -30.30 9.95
N LEU A 22 31.49 -31.13 10.25
CA LEU A 22 31.72 -31.66 11.60
C LEU A 22 31.99 -30.55 12.63
N LYS A 23 32.86 -29.58 12.29
CA LYS A 23 33.10 -28.40 13.13
C LYS A 23 31.81 -27.63 13.40
N SER A 24 31.02 -27.39 12.36
CA SER A 24 29.73 -26.70 12.49
C SER A 24 28.77 -27.44 13.42
N ARG A 25 28.71 -28.79 13.37
CA ARG A 25 27.90 -29.60 14.30
C ARG A 25 28.38 -29.48 15.74
N ALA A 26 29.68 -29.52 15.97
CA ALA A 26 30.26 -29.35 17.30
C ALA A 26 29.95 -27.97 17.89
N PHE A 27 30.09 -26.89 17.12
CA PHE A 27 29.73 -25.55 17.57
C PHE A 27 28.24 -25.40 17.90
N ILE A 28 27.37 -26.05 17.14
CA ILE A 28 25.92 -26.04 17.40
C ILE A 28 25.57 -26.81 18.66
N ALA A 29 26.19 -27.97 18.88
CA ALA A 29 26.02 -28.74 20.11
C ALA A 29 26.50 -27.95 21.34
N ARG A 30 27.67 -27.30 21.22
CA ARG A 30 28.20 -26.41 22.26
C ARG A 30 27.25 -25.25 22.55
N ARG A 31 26.73 -24.59 21.52
CA ARG A 31 25.76 -23.50 21.65
C ARG A 31 24.50 -23.95 22.37
N TRP A 32 23.94 -25.08 21.97
CA TRP A 32 22.77 -25.67 22.63
C TRP A 32 23.04 -25.97 24.11
N TRP A 33 24.21 -26.52 24.44
CA TRP A 33 24.59 -26.80 25.83
C TRP A 33 24.69 -25.53 26.67
N GLN A 34 25.30 -24.47 26.14
CA GLN A 34 25.42 -23.17 26.82
C GLN A 34 24.06 -22.52 27.06
N GLU A 35 23.17 -22.55 26.07
CA GLU A 35 21.84 -21.91 26.17
C GLU A 35 20.81 -22.72 26.96
N ARG A 36 21.03 -24.01 27.17
CA ARG A 36 20.14 -24.86 27.97
C ARG A 36 19.93 -24.28 29.38
N ASN A 37 20.96 -23.67 29.94
CA ASN A 37 20.94 -23.16 31.32
C ASN A 37 20.59 -21.66 31.40
N GLN A 38 20.68 -20.92 30.30
CA GLN A 38 20.32 -19.50 30.19
C GLN A 38 19.68 -19.23 28.82
N PRO A 39 18.39 -19.54 28.65
CA PRO A 39 17.73 -19.40 27.36
C PRO A 39 17.55 -17.92 27.00
N VAL A 40 17.88 -17.57 25.76
CA VAL A 40 17.55 -16.24 25.22
C VAL A 40 16.10 -16.23 24.75
N SER A 41 15.32 -15.27 25.26
CA SER A 41 13.92 -15.06 24.90
C SER A 41 13.76 -14.45 23.51
N ARG A 42 12.61 -14.75 22.89
CA ARG A 42 12.18 -14.04 21.68
C ARG A 42 11.27 -12.89 22.10
N HIS A 43 11.47 -11.73 21.50
CA HIS A 43 10.80 -10.49 21.89
C HIS A 43 9.58 -10.22 21.02
N SER A 44 8.56 -9.59 21.61
CA SER A 44 7.31 -9.26 20.93
C SER A 44 7.47 -8.04 20.02
N HIS A 45 6.60 -7.96 19.02
CA HIS A 45 6.40 -6.72 18.27
C HIS A 45 5.38 -5.86 19.00
N GLY A 46 5.70 -4.58 19.20
CA GLY A 46 4.80 -3.65 19.89
C GLY A 46 4.68 -2.31 19.20
N THR A 47 4.06 -1.35 19.87
CA THR A 47 3.93 0.05 19.43
C THR A 47 4.27 1.05 20.53
N LEU A 48 4.56 0.57 21.75
CA LEU A 48 4.74 1.37 22.96
C LEU A 48 5.82 2.43 22.77
N TRP A 49 6.93 2.05 22.13
CA TRP A 49 8.09 2.91 21.95
C TRP A 49 8.21 3.49 20.54
N ARG A 50 7.12 3.48 19.74
CA ARG A 50 7.14 4.00 18.36
C ARG A 50 7.45 5.51 18.35
N GLY A 51 6.90 6.26 19.30
CA GLY A 51 7.12 7.71 19.46
C GLY A 51 8.36 8.08 20.27
N ALA A 52 9.13 7.11 20.79
CA ALA A 52 10.33 7.40 21.58
C ALA A 52 11.43 8.01 20.70
N PRO A 53 12.33 8.84 21.28
CA PRO A 53 13.41 9.46 20.53
C PRO A 53 14.35 8.39 19.96
N GLN A 54 14.92 8.70 18.80
CA GLN A 54 15.97 7.89 18.19
C GLN A 54 17.27 8.10 18.96
N ILE A 55 17.88 7.00 19.42
CA ILE A 55 19.15 7.03 20.16
C ILE A 55 20.31 6.39 19.37
N GLY A 56 20.01 5.66 18.29
CA GLY A 56 21.02 5.15 17.37
C GLY A 56 20.42 4.83 16.00
N HIS A 57 21.21 5.01 14.95
CA HIS A 57 20.76 4.79 13.59
C HIS A 57 21.88 4.38 12.63
N ALA A 58 21.53 3.57 11.65
CA ALA A 58 22.47 3.20 10.60
C ALA A 58 21.74 3.02 9.28
N LYS A 59 22.42 3.40 8.19
CA LYS A 59 21.92 3.22 6.82
C LYS A 59 22.99 2.65 5.90
N ALA A 60 22.57 1.85 4.92
CA ALA A 60 23.41 1.44 3.81
C ALA A 60 22.62 1.29 2.53
N ALA A 61 23.27 1.54 1.39
CA ALA A 61 22.68 1.35 0.07
C ALA A 61 22.26 -0.12 -0.15
N LEU A 62 21.03 -0.33 -0.63
CA LEU A 62 20.49 -1.63 -0.97
C LEU A 62 21.07 -2.18 -2.27
N TRP A 63 21.10 -1.32 -3.28
CA TRP A 63 21.36 -1.67 -4.67
C TRP A 63 22.77 -1.27 -5.08
N THR A 64 23.74 -2.06 -4.63
CA THR A 64 25.17 -1.90 -4.95
C THR A 64 25.57 -2.91 -6.03
N GLN A 65 26.36 -2.48 -7.02
CA GLN A 65 26.91 -3.34 -8.10
C GLN A 65 25.80 -4.03 -8.93
N LEU A 66 25.35 -3.32 -9.99
CA LEU A 66 24.18 -3.68 -10.81
C LEU A 66 24.57 -4.13 -12.22
N THR A 67 25.54 -5.04 -12.36
CA THR A 67 25.72 -5.69 -13.67
C THR A 67 24.53 -6.61 -13.96
N PRO A 68 24.12 -6.80 -15.22
CA PRO A 68 23.01 -7.69 -15.57
C PRO A 68 23.17 -9.12 -15.03
N GLU A 69 24.40 -9.63 -14.99
CA GLU A 69 24.73 -10.98 -14.51
C GLU A 69 24.58 -11.12 -12.99
N GLU A 70 24.97 -10.11 -12.20
CA GLU A 70 24.86 -10.14 -10.74
C GLU A 70 23.47 -9.77 -10.23
N PHE A 71 22.68 -9.08 -11.05
CA PHE A 71 21.39 -8.51 -10.65
C PHE A 71 20.45 -9.53 -10.00
N PRO A 72 20.25 -10.76 -10.52
CA PRO A 72 19.38 -11.75 -9.87
C PRO A 72 19.80 -12.07 -8.43
N LEU A 73 21.10 -12.15 -8.14
CA LEU A 73 21.62 -12.41 -6.79
C LEU A 73 21.51 -11.18 -5.89
N THR A 74 21.68 -9.98 -6.43
CA THR A 74 21.45 -8.72 -5.71
C THR A 74 19.96 -8.53 -5.37
N ALA A 75 19.06 -8.83 -6.31
CA ALA A 75 17.61 -8.86 -6.06
C ALA A 75 17.24 -9.91 -5.00
N GLY A 76 17.86 -11.08 -5.06
CA GLY A 76 17.74 -12.12 -4.04
C GLY A 76 18.20 -11.67 -2.65
N LYS A 77 19.35 -10.97 -2.56
CA LYS A 77 19.82 -10.33 -1.32
C LYS A 77 18.75 -9.38 -0.76
N VAL A 78 18.24 -8.47 -1.57
CA VAL A 78 17.22 -7.49 -1.13
C VAL A 78 15.95 -8.19 -0.65
N GLN A 79 15.52 -9.28 -1.31
CA GLN A 79 14.41 -10.11 -0.83
C GLN A 79 14.70 -10.75 0.53
N ASN A 80 15.91 -11.24 0.77
CA ASN A 80 16.31 -11.79 2.07
C ASN A 80 16.30 -10.71 3.16
N LEU A 81 16.84 -9.52 2.87
CA LEU A 81 16.81 -8.38 3.77
C LEU A 81 15.38 -7.94 4.09
N ARG A 82 14.51 -7.89 3.07
CA ARG A 82 13.07 -7.62 3.24
C ARG A 82 12.42 -8.66 4.15
N ALA A 83 12.66 -9.95 3.91
CA ALA A 83 12.12 -11.04 4.72
C ALA A 83 12.64 -11.00 6.17
N ALA A 84 13.88 -10.53 6.40
CA ALA A 84 14.44 -10.35 7.72
C ALA A 84 13.89 -9.11 8.44
N CYS A 85 13.85 -7.96 7.77
CA CYS A 85 13.31 -6.73 8.34
C CYS A 85 11.86 -6.90 8.78
N ARG A 86 11.03 -7.59 8.01
CA ARG A 86 9.65 -7.96 8.41
C ARG A 86 9.55 -8.68 9.76
N ARG A 87 10.60 -9.38 10.19
CA ARG A 87 10.65 -10.15 11.44
C ARG A 87 11.36 -9.43 12.58
N LEU A 88 12.16 -8.40 12.27
CA LEU A 88 12.89 -7.60 13.24
C LEU A 88 12.21 -6.26 13.52
N HIS A 89 11.49 -5.72 12.54
CA HIS A 89 10.83 -4.42 12.62
C HIS A 89 9.79 -4.39 13.74
N GLY A 90 9.90 -3.40 14.62
CA GLY A 90 9.00 -3.19 15.74
C GLY A 90 9.21 -4.12 16.92
N THR A 91 10.33 -4.83 16.98
CA THR A 91 10.71 -5.64 18.15
C THR A 91 10.95 -4.72 19.34
N GLU A 92 10.31 -4.99 20.47
CA GLU A 92 10.49 -4.25 21.72
C GLU A 92 11.21 -5.14 22.73
N VAL A 93 12.33 -4.66 23.27
CA VAL A 93 13.21 -5.40 24.15
C VAL A 93 13.18 -4.74 25.53
N PRO A 94 12.76 -5.47 26.60
CA PRO A 94 12.78 -4.94 27.95
C PRO A 94 14.17 -4.61 28.46
N ALA A 95 14.25 -3.75 29.47
CA ALA A 95 15.49 -3.41 30.16
C ALA A 95 16.17 -4.67 30.74
N GLY A 96 17.48 -4.79 30.53
CA GLY A 96 18.31 -5.88 31.03
C GLY A 96 18.22 -7.18 30.22
N GLU A 97 17.26 -7.33 29.31
CA GLU A 97 17.11 -8.51 28.47
C GLU A 97 18.06 -8.52 27.26
N VAL A 98 18.40 -9.74 26.81
CA VAL A 98 19.30 -9.93 25.67
C VAL A 98 18.47 -10.03 24.39
N PHE A 99 18.76 -9.15 23.43
CA PHE A 99 18.34 -9.33 22.04
C PHE A 99 19.28 -10.31 21.34
N SER A 100 18.72 -11.24 20.55
CA SER A 100 19.48 -12.13 19.68
C SER A 100 18.94 -12.07 18.26
N PHE A 101 19.82 -11.80 17.30
CA PHE A 101 19.48 -11.72 15.88
C PHE A 101 18.82 -13.02 15.40
N TRP A 102 19.45 -14.17 15.64
CA TRP A 102 18.90 -15.45 15.19
C TRP A 102 17.70 -15.93 16.01
N LYS A 103 17.58 -15.56 17.28
CA LYS A 103 16.38 -15.89 18.07
C LYS A 103 15.15 -15.16 17.55
N GLN A 104 15.29 -13.90 17.15
CA GLN A 104 14.20 -13.13 16.56
C GLN A 104 13.90 -13.55 15.12
N LEU A 105 14.95 -13.75 14.30
CA LEU A 105 14.82 -14.04 12.88
C LEU A 105 14.44 -15.49 12.57
N GLY A 106 15.03 -16.45 13.28
CA GLY A 106 14.96 -17.89 13.01
C GLY A 106 15.70 -18.34 11.74
N ARG A 107 15.62 -19.65 11.44
CA ARG A 107 16.26 -20.25 10.26
C ARG A 107 15.75 -19.63 8.95
N THR A 108 16.65 -19.36 8.02
CA THR A 108 16.33 -18.90 6.67
C THR A 108 15.84 -20.09 5.81
N THR A 109 14.57 -20.06 5.40
CA THR A 109 13.98 -21.10 4.52
C THR A 109 13.15 -20.48 3.41
N ARG A 110 12.98 -21.20 2.30
CA ARG A 110 12.10 -20.75 1.20
C ARG A 110 10.66 -20.51 1.66
N SER A 111 10.13 -21.40 2.52
CA SER A 111 8.79 -21.25 3.11
C SER A 111 8.64 -19.99 3.97
N ARG A 112 9.74 -19.46 4.50
CA ARG A 112 9.77 -18.20 5.28
C ARG A 112 10.01 -16.96 4.40
N GLY A 113 10.07 -17.13 3.08
CA GLY A 113 10.20 -16.05 2.10
C GLY A 113 11.64 -15.69 1.70
N PHE A 114 12.62 -16.49 2.14
CA PHE A 114 14.02 -16.32 1.74
C PHE A 114 14.29 -16.99 0.39
N THR A 115 15.22 -16.43 -0.37
CA THR A 115 15.62 -16.91 -1.69
C THR A 115 17.15 -16.97 -1.80
N THR A 116 17.65 -17.52 -2.90
CA THR A 116 19.06 -17.47 -3.25
C THR A 116 19.44 -16.01 -3.49
N GLY A 117 20.36 -15.50 -2.68
CA GLY A 117 20.91 -14.15 -2.79
C GLY A 117 22.43 -14.19 -2.75
N ARG A 118 23.02 -13.02 -3.02
CA ARG A 118 24.46 -12.82 -2.97
C ARG A 118 24.99 -12.98 -1.53
N GLU A 119 25.92 -13.90 -1.31
CA GLU A 119 26.67 -14.07 -0.06
C GLU A 119 28.16 -13.92 -0.32
N LEU A 120 28.88 -13.27 0.60
CA LEU A 120 30.33 -13.22 0.59
C LEU A 120 30.87 -14.34 1.47
N ARG A 121 31.63 -15.29 0.89
CA ARG A 121 32.25 -16.39 1.62
C ARG A 121 33.71 -16.53 1.22
N SER A 122 34.61 -16.44 2.20
CA SER A 122 36.07 -16.56 2.02
C SER A 122 36.66 -15.61 0.96
N GLY A 123 36.04 -14.45 0.74
CA GLY A 123 36.45 -13.47 -0.27
C GLY A 123 35.80 -13.66 -1.65
N CYS A 124 34.98 -14.70 -1.86
CA CYS A 124 34.24 -14.91 -3.09
C CYS A 124 32.75 -14.60 -2.94
N MET A 125 32.17 -14.05 -4.01
CA MET A 125 30.72 -13.91 -4.12
C MET A 125 30.12 -15.26 -4.54
N VAL A 126 29.30 -15.85 -3.67
CA VAL A 126 28.64 -17.12 -3.92
C VAL A 126 27.11 -16.99 -3.77
N PRO A 127 26.32 -17.72 -4.56
CA PRO A 127 24.88 -17.79 -4.37
C PRO A 127 24.53 -18.66 -3.14
N ASN A 128 23.75 -18.11 -2.21
CA ASN A 128 23.27 -18.88 -1.05
C ASN A 128 21.84 -18.50 -0.62
N LEU A 129 21.11 -19.45 -0.06
CA LEU A 129 19.78 -19.22 0.51
C LEU A 129 19.89 -18.33 1.76
N GLY A 130 19.22 -17.17 1.72
CA GLY A 130 19.37 -16.18 2.80
C GLY A 130 20.66 -15.36 2.70
N GLY A 131 21.35 -15.38 1.55
CA GLY A 131 22.54 -14.57 1.32
C GLY A 131 22.31 -13.07 1.54
N GLY A 132 23.32 -12.43 2.14
CA GLY A 132 23.44 -10.99 2.31
C GLY A 132 22.84 -10.42 3.61
N LEU A 133 22.43 -11.27 4.55
CA LEU A 133 22.02 -10.86 5.90
C LEU A 133 23.14 -10.19 6.72
N CYS A 134 24.41 -10.41 6.36
CA CYS A 134 25.55 -9.72 6.99
C CYS A 134 25.46 -8.19 6.87
N GLN A 135 24.82 -7.67 5.81
CA GLN A 135 24.58 -6.25 5.67
C GLN A 135 23.67 -5.72 6.79
N LEU A 136 22.65 -6.49 7.18
CA LEU A 136 21.71 -6.12 8.22
C LEU A 136 22.34 -6.25 9.62
N SER A 137 23.11 -7.30 9.89
CA SER A 137 23.82 -7.45 11.16
C SER A 137 24.85 -6.34 11.38
N GLY A 138 25.61 -5.95 10.35
CA GLY A 138 26.54 -4.81 10.43
C GLY A 138 25.84 -3.50 10.76
N LEU A 139 24.69 -3.21 10.13
CA LEU A 139 23.90 -2.02 10.46
C LEU A 139 23.29 -2.06 11.86
N LEU A 140 22.80 -3.23 12.30
CA LEU A 140 22.32 -3.42 13.67
C LEU A 140 23.41 -3.14 14.69
N HIS A 141 24.60 -3.65 14.44
CA HIS A 141 25.76 -3.39 15.30
C HIS A 141 26.14 -1.90 15.32
N ALA A 142 26.19 -1.25 14.16
CA ALA A 142 26.48 0.18 14.08
C ALA A 142 25.45 1.03 14.85
N ALA A 143 24.16 0.75 14.68
CA ALA A 143 23.10 1.45 15.41
C ALA A 143 23.15 1.17 16.93
N ALA A 144 23.48 -0.06 17.33
CA ALA A 144 23.63 -0.42 18.74
C ALA A 144 24.81 0.31 19.41
N LEU A 145 25.95 0.43 18.71
CA LEU A 145 27.09 1.21 19.19
C LEU A 145 26.73 2.68 19.40
N GLU A 146 26.04 3.31 18.45
CA GLU A 146 25.59 4.70 18.57
C GLU A 146 24.61 4.88 19.75
N ALA A 147 23.71 3.92 19.93
CA ALA A 147 22.76 3.86 21.03
C ALA A 147 23.40 3.56 22.40
N GLY A 148 24.70 3.28 22.47
CA GLY A 148 25.39 2.92 23.71
C GLY A 148 24.90 1.60 24.31
N VAL A 149 24.44 0.67 23.47
CA VAL A 149 23.95 -0.65 23.88
C VAL A 149 25.13 -1.62 24.01
N GLU A 150 25.14 -2.43 25.08
CA GLU A 150 26.19 -3.42 25.32
C GLU A 150 26.15 -4.52 24.25
N VAL A 151 27.31 -4.83 23.67
CA VAL A 151 27.48 -5.93 22.70
C VAL A 151 27.84 -7.20 23.46
N VAL A 152 26.86 -8.10 23.62
CA VAL A 152 27.02 -9.38 24.35
C VAL A 152 27.72 -10.43 23.49
N GLU A 153 27.49 -10.40 22.17
CA GLU A 153 28.13 -11.31 21.22
C GLU A 153 28.27 -10.62 19.85
N ARG A 154 29.48 -10.66 19.29
CA ARG A 154 29.83 -10.19 17.96
C ARG A 154 30.91 -11.09 17.38
N HIS A 155 30.85 -11.31 16.07
CA HIS A 155 31.89 -11.98 15.30
C HIS A 155 32.23 -11.16 14.06
N GLU A 156 33.49 -11.18 13.64
CA GLU A 156 34.01 -10.44 12.48
C GLU A 156 34.15 -11.35 11.26
N HIS A 157 34.10 -10.80 10.05
CA HIS A 157 34.39 -11.57 8.84
C HIS A 157 35.88 -11.92 8.78
N SER A 158 36.19 -13.12 8.28
CA SER A 158 37.57 -13.61 8.17
C SER A 158 38.43 -12.88 7.12
N ARG A 159 37.83 -12.07 6.24
CA ARG A 159 38.51 -11.25 5.22
C ARG A 159 37.72 -9.95 4.97
N THR A 160 38.41 -8.80 4.98
CA THR A 160 37.85 -7.50 4.57
C THR A 160 37.91 -7.36 3.05
N LEU A 161 36.78 -7.10 2.38
CA LEU A 161 36.77 -6.87 0.93
C LEU A 161 36.90 -5.38 0.57
N PRO A 162 37.52 -5.05 -0.59
CA PRO A 162 37.46 -3.71 -1.17
C PRO A 162 36.00 -3.31 -1.47
N GLY A 163 35.58 -2.13 -1.04
CA GLY A 163 34.20 -1.63 -1.25
C GLY A 163 33.17 -2.08 -0.20
N THR A 164 33.62 -2.68 0.92
CA THR A 164 32.75 -2.92 2.07
C THR A 164 32.38 -1.56 2.71
N PRO A 165 31.09 -1.19 2.81
CA PRO A 165 30.69 0.16 3.24
C PRO A 165 30.86 0.42 4.74
N LEU A 166 31.33 -0.55 5.52
CA LEU A 166 31.47 -0.44 6.97
C LEU A 166 32.95 -0.61 7.37
N PRO A 167 33.51 0.31 8.19
CA PRO A 167 34.82 0.13 8.80
C PRO A 167 34.89 -1.19 9.57
N PRO A 168 36.08 -1.80 9.77
CA PRO A 168 36.24 -3.05 10.53
C PRO A 168 35.51 -3.04 11.88
N GLU A 169 35.53 -1.88 12.56
CA GLU A 169 34.87 -1.65 13.85
C GLU A 169 33.34 -1.78 13.81
N ARG A 170 32.72 -1.71 12.63
CA ARG A 170 31.27 -1.87 12.42
C ARG A 170 30.91 -3.21 11.77
N ASP A 171 31.89 -4.07 11.54
CA ASP A 171 31.68 -5.36 10.91
C ASP A 171 31.01 -6.38 11.85
N ALA A 172 29.93 -7.01 11.42
CA ALA A 172 29.27 -8.06 12.19
C ALA A 172 28.80 -9.16 11.25
N THR A 173 29.36 -10.35 11.41
CA THR A 173 28.95 -11.54 10.66
C THR A 173 27.99 -12.42 11.46
N VAL A 174 27.10 -13.12 10.76
CA VAL A 174 26.11 -14.01 11.36
C VAL A 174 25.99 -15.30 10.55
N PHE A 175 25.94 -16.44 11.24
CA PHE A 175 25.78 -17.75 10.62
C PHE A 175 24.84 -18.62 11.46
N TRP A 176 23.75 -19.06 10.85
CA TRP A 176 22.74 -19.87 11.52
C TRP A 176 23.32 -21.24 11.94
N ASN A 177 23.27 -21.66 13.21
CA ASN A 177 22.69 -21.03 14.41
C ASN A 177 23.71 -20.93 15.57
N TYR A 178 24.99 -20.75 15.27
CA TYR A 178 26.05 -20.71 16.29
C TYR A 178 26.92 -19.44 16.24
N VAL A 179 26.80 -18.62 15.19
CA VAL A 179 27.42 -17.30 15.09
C VAL A 179 26.29 -16.27 15.09
N ASP A 180 26.12 -15.56 16.20
CA ASP A 180 24.99 -14.67 16.46
C ASP A 180 25.45 -13.24 16.73
N LEU A 181 24.50 -12.31 16.69
CA LEU A 181 24.70 -10.92 17.09
C LEU A 181 23.76 -10.63 18.26
N ARG A 182 24.33 -10.25 19.40
CA ARG A 182 23.57 -10.08 20.65
C ARG A 182 23.85 -8.76 21.34
N PHE A 183 22.79 -8.18 21.87
CA PHE A 183 22.82 -6.88 22.55
C PHE A 183 22.09 -6.94 23.88
N ARG A 184 22.53 -6.14 24.85
CA ARG A 184 21.85 -5.91 26.13
C ARG A 184 21.85 -4.41 26.43
N ALA A 185 20.71 -3.88 26.83
CA ALA A 185 20.60 -2.48 27.25
C ALA A 185 20.06 -2.43 28.68
N PRO A 186 20.49 -1.50 29.53
CA PRO A 186 19.91 -1.30 30.86
C PRO A 186 18.54 -0.61 30.81
N PHE A 187 18.04 -0.23 29.64
CA PHE A 187 16.75 0.41 29.41
C PHE A 187 15.94 -0.37 28.35
N ALA A 188 14.62 -0.17 28.35
CA ALA A 188 13.76 -0.75 27.33
C ALA A 188 13.90 0.01 26.01
N TRP A 189 13.89 -0.71 24.89
CA TRP A 189 14.11 -0.11 23.57
C TRP A 189 13.34 -0.83 22.45
N ARG A 190 13.20 -0.15 21.32
CA ARG A 190 12.53 -0.64 20.12
C ARG A 190 13.47 -0.63 18.92
N LEU A 191 13.45 -1.74 18.19
CA LEU A 191 14.14 -1.88 16.92
C LEU A 191 13.22 -1.56 15.73
N GLU A 192 13.65 -0.65 14.86
CA GLU A 192 13.00 -0.39 13.58
C GLU A 192 13.94 -0.72 12.41
N ALA A 193 13.71 -1.84 11.74
CA ALA A 193 14.42 -2.24 10.53
C ALA A 193 13.51 -2.07 9.30
N ARG A 194 13.85 -1.20 8.35
CA ARG A 194 13.01 -0.89 7.17
C ARG A 194 13.86 -0.81 5.90
N LEU A 195 13.23 -1.03 4.74
CA LEU A 195 13.85 -0.81 3.44
C LEU A 195 13.13 0.31 2.71
N THR A 196 13.85 1.34 2.30
CA THR A 196 13.37 2.32 1.30
C THR A 196 13.61 1.77 -0.11
N ALA A 197 13.32 2.52 -1.16
CA ALA A 197 13.67 2.11 -2.52
C ALA A 197 15.19 1.96 -2.73
N THR A 198 16.00 2.65 -1.95
CA THR A 198 17.46 2.80 -2.13
C THR A 198 18.29 2.28 -0.97
N ASP A 199 17.75 2.29 0.25
CA ASP A 199 18.51 2.13 1.49
C ASP A 199 17.87 1.13 2.46
N LEU A 200 18.73 0.40 3.16
CA LEU A 200 18.39 -0.36 4.35
C LEU A 200 18.60 0.55 5.54
N LEU A 201 17.57 0.72 6.36
CA LEU A 201 17.57 1.58 7.53
C LEU A 201 17.38 0.75 8.79
N VAL A 202 18.19 1.03 9.80
CA VAL A 202 18.06 0.49 11.16
C VAL A 202 18.02 1.67 12.12
N VAL A 203 17.02 1.70 12.99
CA VAL A 203 16.85 2.72 14.03
C VAL A 203 16.56 2.04 15.36
N ILE A 204 17.20 2.53 16.42
CA ILE A 204 16.94 2.15 17.82
C ILE A 204 16.28 3.33 18.52
N ARG A 205 15.11 3.09 19.12
CA ARG A 205 14.35 4.08 19.90
C ARG A 205 14.28 3.66 21.35
N ALA A 206 14.50 4.61 22.27
CA ALA A 206 14.34 4.39 23.70
C ALA A 206 14.14 5.72 24.42
N VAL A 207 13.53 5.68 25.60
CA VAL A 207 13.52 6.83 26.53
C VAL A 207 14.64 6.58 27.55
N THR A 208 15.76 7.26 27.38
CA THR A 208 16.93 7.08 28.26
C THR A 208 16.88 8.08 29.42
N PRO A 209 17.06 7.66 30.70
CA PRO A 209 17.00 8.59 31.84
C PRO A 209 18.12 9.66 31.90
N SER A 210 19.19 9.55 31.12
CA SER A 210 20.43 10.31 31.38
C SER A 210 21.25 10.70 30.14
N ARG A 211 20.59 11.29 29.14
CA ARG A 211 21.22 12.23 28.18
C ARG A 211 20.22 13.32 27.76
N CYS A 212 19.89 14.22 28.70
CA CYS A 212 19.55 15.59 28.33
C CYS A 212 20.87 16.28 27.93
N ARG A 213 21.25 16.16 26.67
CA ARG A 213 22.05 17.19 26.02
C ARG A 213 21.06 18.00 25.21
N GLU A 214 20.93 19.26 25.56
CA GLU A 214 20.16 20.26 24.82
C GLU A 214 20.79 20.40 23.43
N ASP A 215 20.34 19.57 22.49
CA ASP A 215 20.37 19.92 21.09
C ASP A 215 18.92 20.27 20.74
N HIS A 216 18.72 21.53 20.35
CA HIS A 216 17.44 22.09 19.95
C HIS A 216 16.65 21.08 19.11
N ALA A 217 15.45 20.78 19.59
CA ALA A 217 14.47 19.95 18.92
C ALA A 217 14.14 20.53 17.54
N ALA A 218 14.90 20.13 16.52
CA ALA A 218 14.34 19.98 15.21
C ALA A 218 13.36 18.81 15.32
N ALA A 219 12.07 19.12 15.44
CA ALA A 219 11.01 18.17 15.19
C ALA A 219 11.14 17.69 13.74
N VAL A 220 12.00 16.71 13.49
CA VAL A 220 12.06 16.02 12.21
C VAL A 220 10.95 14.98 12.25
N SER A 221 9.93 15.25 11.43
CA SER A 221 8.77 14.42 11.19
C SER A 221 9.13 12.93 11.13
N LEU A 222 8.43 12.13 11.93
CA LEU A 222 8.31 10.69 11.72
C LEU A 222 7.78 10.46 10.31
N GLY A 223 8.68 10.23 9.37
CA GLY A 223 8.35 9.93 8.00
C GLY A 223 9.34 8.91 7.46
N VAL A 224 8.80 7.88 6.82
CA VAL A 224 9.42 7.31 5.61
C VAL A 224 10.05 8.47 4.84
N PRO A 225 11.28 8.39 4.29
CA PRO A 225 11.84 9.51 3.55
C PRO A 225 10.82 9.99 2.52
N VAL A 226 10.19 11.10 2.86
CA VAL A 226 9.38 11.89 1.96
C VAL A 226 10.39 12.31 0.91
N ARG A 227 10.08 12.14 -0.38
CA ARG A 227 10.80 12.91 -1.39
C ARG A 227 10.81 14.35 -0.87
N ALA A 228 12.00 14.93 -0.68
CA ALA A 228 12.13 16.28 -0.17
C ALA A 228 11.14 17.19 -0.92
N ALA A 229 10.54 18.15 -0.21
CA ALA A 229 9.79 19.22 -0.85
C ALA A 229 10.63 19.80 -2.00
N ALA A 230 9.99 20.21 -3.08
CA ALA A 230 10.63 20.58 -4.34
C ALA A 230 11.77 21.60 -4.17
N ASP A 231 13.01 21.12 -4.07
CA ASP A 231 14.23 21.95 -3.94
C ASP A 231 14.70 22.48 -5.31
N GLY A 232 13.78 22.63 -6.27
CA GLY A 232 14.08 23.12 -7.61
C GLY A 232 14.77 22.10 -8.54
N ASP A 233 14.87 20.82 -8.17
CA ASP A 233 15.35 19.76 -9.07
C ASP A 233 14.19 18.99 -9.75
N CYS A 234 14.45 18.40 -10.92
CA CYS A 234 13.43 17.64 -11.66
C CYS A 234 13.00 16.34 -10.95
N LEU A 235 13.69 15.92 -9.88
CA LEU A 235 13.42 14.70 -9.12
C LEU A 235 12.43 14.94 -7.97
N THR A 236 12.32 16.17 -7.48
CA THR A 236 11.51 16.57 -6.31
C THR A 236 10.38 17.53 -6.67
N CYS A 237 10.36 18.09 -7.89
CA CYS A 237 9.37 19.09 -8.32
C CYS A 237 7.91 18.61 -8.38
N GLY A 238 7.66 17.29 -8.32
CA GLY A 238 6.31 16.73 -8.36
C GLY A 238 5.58 16.86 -9.71
N VAL A 239 6.14 17.60 -10.69
CA VAL A 239 5.55 17.77 -12.03
C VAL A 239 5.84 16.54 -12.90
N THR A 240 5.10 15.46 -12.65
CA THR A 240 5.30 14.16 -13.34
C THR A 240 4.91 14.16 -14.82
N SER A 241 4.19 15.18 -15.28
CA SER A 241 3.86 15.42 -16.69
C SER A 241 5.00 16.07 -17.49
N CYS A 242 6.01 16.63 -16.83
CA CYS A 242 7.15 17.25 -17.49
C CYS A 242 8.03 16.18 -18.15
N PHE A 243 8.35 16.30 -19.45
CA PHE A 243 9.20 15.35 -20.17
C PHE A 243 10.63 15.19 -19.58
N ARG A 244 11.08 16.16 -18.77
CA ARG A 244 12.36 16.12 -18.03
C ARG A 244 12.24 15.47 -16.65
N HIS A 245 11.02 15.27 -16.16
CA HIS A 245 10.83 14.52 -14.93
C HIS A 245 11.34 13.10 -15.17
N PRO A 246 12.18 12.55 -14.30
CA PRO A 246 12.78 11.23 -14.46
C PRO A 246 11.71 10.17 -14.78
N SER A 247 10.58 10.24 -14.08
CA SER A 247 9.44 9.35 -14.26
C SER A 247 8.68 9.53 -15.60
N ALA A 248 8.86 10.65 -16.32
CA ALA A 248 8.29 10.92 -17.64
C ALA A 248 9.20 10.51 -18.79
N THR A 249 10.49 10.24 -18.51
CA THR A 249 11.37 9.68 -19.52
C THR A 249 10.96 8.24 -19.81
N LYS A 250 10.45 7.97 -21.02
CA LYS A 250 10.33 6.59 -21.57
C LYS A 250 11.66 5.81 -21.48
N ASN A 251 12.77 6.57 -21.36
CA ASN A 251 14.16 6.13 -21.33
C ASN A 251 14.81 6.11 -19.92
N HIS A 252 14.07 5.87 -18.84
CA HIS A 252 14.67 5.12 -17.74
C HIS A 252 14.90 3.66 -18.18
N ALA A 253 15.87 3.50 -19.10
CA ALA A 253 16.53 2.25 -19.37
C ALA A 253 17.10 1.70 -18.05
N PRO A 254 17.06 0.38 -17.88
CA PRO A 254 16.59 -0.25 -16.66
C PRO A 254 17.58 -0.04 -15.52
N ALA A 255 17.10 0.45 -14.37
CA ALA A 255 17.56 -0.21 -13.16
C ALA A 255 17.12 -1.67 -13.34
N ALA A 256 18.08 -2.58 -13.56
CA ALA A 256 17.81 -3.98 -13.92
C ALA A 256 16.59 -4.56 -13.18
N GLY A 257 15.74 -5.34 -13.85
CA GLY A 257 14.48 -5.87 -13.31
C GLY A 257 13.25 -5.52 -14.14
N HIS A 258 12.06 -5.85 -13.62
CA HIS A 258 10.77 -5.63 -14.28
C HIS A 258 9.76 -4.93 -13.34
N THR A 259 8.63 -4.53 -13.90
CA THR A 259 7.48 -4.01 -13.16
C THR A 259 6.53 -5.15 -12.78
N ALA A 260 5.99 -5.10 -11.57
CA ALA A 260 4.92 -6.00 -11.15
C ALA A 260 3.63 -5.22 -10.86
N PHE A 261 2.55 -5.60 -11.55
CA PHE A 261 1.22 -5.05 -11.40
C PHE A 261 0.46 -5.88 -10.35
N VAL A 262 0.25 -5.34 -9.16
CA VAL A 262 -0.45 -5.99 -8.04
C VAL A 262 -1.81 -5.35 -7.88
N LEU A 263 -2.81 -5.95 -8.54
CA LEU A 263 -4.07 -5.31 -8.87
C LEU A 263 -5.25 -5.99 -8.15
N ASP A 264 -6.24 -5.18 -7.80
CA ASP A 264 -7.55 -5.57 -7.28
C ASP A 264 -8.59 -4.50 -7.66
N GLY A 265 -9.84 -4.92 -7.83
CA GLY A 265 -10.97 -4.05 -8.21
C GLY A 265 -10.75 -3.34 -9.54
N LEU A 266 -11.04 -4.02 -10.65
CA LEU A 266 -10.85 -3.47 -12.00
C LEU A 266 -11.71 -2.23 -12.24
N TRP A 267 -11.06 -1.14 -12.65
CA TRP A 267 -11.67 0.00 -13.31
C TRP A 267 -11.15 0.10 -14.75
N PRO A 268 -11.99 0.43 -15.74
CA PRO A 268 -11.56 0.52 -17.13
C PRO A 268 -10.40 1.52 -17.36
N GLU A 269 -10.37 2.62 -16.62
CA GLU A 269 -9.31 3.63 -16.69
C GLU A 269 -7.98 3.06 -16.22
N PHE A 270 -7.99 2.30 -15.13
CA PHE A 270 -6.79 1.65 -14.61
C PHE A 270 -6.31 0.51 -15.50
N ASP A 271 -7.22 -0.29 -16.06
CA ASP A 271 -6.86 -1.35 -17.00
C ASP A 271 -6.18 -0.79 -18.25
N ASP A 272 -6.79 0.24 -18.84
CA ASP A 272 -6.21 0.92 -20.00
C ASP A 272 -4.86 1.56 -19.69
N TRP A 273 -4.75 2.25 -18.55
CA TRP A 273 -3.49 2.84 -18.11
C TRP A 273 -2.42 1.77 -17.89
N CYS A 274 -2.73 0.68 -17.17
CA CYS A 274 -1.78 -0.40 -16.89
C CYS A 274 -1.30 -1.06 -18.19
N ARG A 275 -2.21 -1.33 -19.14
CA ARG A 275 -1.85 -1.87 -20.46
C ARG A 275 -0.85 -0.98 -21.19
N ARG A 276 -1.12 0.33 -21.26
CA ARG A 276 -0.25 1.31 -21.94
C ARG A 276 1.11 1.49 -21.27
N HIS A 277 1.24 1.16 -19.98
CA HIS A 277 2.47 1.31 -19.21
C HIS A 277 3.21 0.00 -18.93
N SER A 278 2.63 -1.14 -19.32
CA SER A 278 3.28 -2.44 -19.23
C SER A 278 4.29 -2.65 -20.37
N LYS A 279 5.35 -3.42 -20.09
CA LYS A 279 6.40 -3.81 -21.03
C LYS A 279 6.53 -5.33 -21.08
N PRO A 280 7.09 -5.90 -22.17
CA PRO A 280 7.42 -7.32 -22.22
C PRO A 280 8.29 -7.74 -21.02
N GLY A 281 7.91 -8.84 -20.37
CA GLY A 281 8.58 -9.35 -19.17
C GLY A 281 8.02 -8.83 -17.83
N ASP A 282 7.12 -7.84 -17.86
CA ASP A 282 6.37 -7.43 -16.67
C ASP A 282 5.42 -8.54 -16.19
N ARG A 283 5.09 -8.50 -14.90
CA ARG A 283 4.27 -9.53 -14.25
C ARG A 283 3.00 -8.98 -13.66
N TRP A 284 1.92 -9.73 -13.82
CA TRP A 284 0.60 -9.34 -13.34
C TRP A 284 0.16 -10.26 -12.22
N TYR A 285 -0.34 -9.67 -11.14
CA TYR A 285 -0.76 -10.34 -9.93
C TYR A 285 -2.18 -9.86 -9.63
N THR A 286 -3.17 -10.71 -9.90
CA THR A 286 -4.59 -10.35 -9.75
C THR A 286 -5.32 -11.35 -8.86
N PRO A 287 -6.54 -11.04 -8.37
CA PRO A 287 -7.26 -11.92 -7.48
C PRO A 287 -7.78 -13.17 -8.21
N LEU A 288 -8.19 -12.99 -9.47
CA LEU A 288 -8.82 -14.00 -10.30
C LEU A 288 -8.58 -13.65 -11.77
N ASP A 289 -8.59 -14.65 -12.63
CA ASP A 289 -8.78 -14.45 -14.07
C ASP A 289 -10.25 -14.11 -14.35
N GLY A 290 -10.58 -12.83 -14.43
CA GLY A 290 -11.97 -12.40 -14.62
C GLY A 290 -12.57 -12.78 -15.97
N GLN A 291 -11.75 -12.97 -17.01
CA GLN A 291 -12.24 -13.39 -18.33
C GLN A 291 -12.69 -14.85 -18.29
N ARG A 292 -11.84 -15.74 -17.75
CA ARG A 292 -12.16 -17.17 -17.60
C ARG A 292 -13.35 -17.44 -16.68
N TRP A 293 -13.53 -16.63 -15.64
CA TRP A 293 -14.57 -16.84 -14.63
C TRP A 293 -15.82 -15.95 -14.81
N HIS A 294 -15.90 -15.19 -15.91
CA HIS A 294 -16.97 -14.23 -16.18
C HIS A 294 -17.22 -13.27 -14.99
N LYS A 295 -16.13 -12.68 -14.47
CA LYS A 295 -16.13 -11.70 -13.39
C LYS A 295 -15.55 -10.37 -13.87
N PRO A 296 -16.40 -9.42 -14.33
CA PRO A 296 -15.97 -8.12 -14.87
C PRO A 296 -15.01 -7.37 -13.94
N ASN A 297 -15.27 -7.40 -12.63
CA ASN A 297 -14.47 -6.70 -11.62
C ASN A 297 -13.03 -7.25 -11.46
N TYR A 298 -12.70 -8.37 -12.12
CA TYR A 298 -11.34 -8.94 -12.17
C TYR A 298 -10.85 -9.20 -13.61
N ALA A 299 -11.57 -8.70 -14.63
CA ALA A 299 -11.28 -8.97 -16.04
C ALA A 299 -10.15 -8.08 -16.58
N TRP A 300 -9.03 -8.03 -15.85
CA TRP A 300 -7.84 -7.31 -16.28
C TRP A 300 -7.32 -7.86 -17.60
N SER A 301 -6.75 -7.00 -18.42
CA SER A 301 -6.33 -7.31 -19.79
C SER A 301 -4.80 -7.25 -19.91
N PRO A 302 -4.04 -8.16 -19.26
CA PRO A 302 -2.59 -8.18 -19.44
C PRO A 302 -2.22 -8.39 -20.92
N PRO A 303 -1.07 -7.87 -21.39
CA PRO A 303 -0.54 -8.21 -22.72
C PRO A 303 -0.43 -9.73 -22.91
N ALA A 304 -0.55 -10.21 -24.14
CA ALA A 304 -0.60 -11.65 -24.43
C ALA A 304 0.65 -12.43 -23.99
N ASP A 305 1.81 -11.76 -23.95
CA ASP A 305 3.10 -12.30 -23.52
C ASP A 305 3.39 -12.08 -22.01
N ALA A 306 2.50 -11.39 -21.29
CA ALA A 306 2.71 -11.09 -19.89
C ALA A 306 2.49 -12.32 -19.00
N THR A 307 3.34 -12.47 -17.98
CA THR A 307 3.17 -13.54 -17.00
C THR A 307 2.17 -13.11 -15.93
N ALA A 308 1.03 -13.82 -15.83
CA ALA A 308 0.00 -13.55 -14.84
C ALA A 308 -0.04 -14.62 -13.74
N TYR A 309 -0.20 -14.18 -12.49
CA TYR A 309 -0.52 -15.01 -11.33
C TYR A 309 -1.86 -14.58 -10.73
N HIS A 310 -2.68 -15.58 -10.38
CA HIS A 310 -4.00 -15.36 -9.81
C HIS A 310 -4.13 -16.00 -8.43
N ALA A 311 -4.59 -15.23 -7.44
CA ALA A 311 -4.97 -15.75 -6.11
C ALA A 311 -6.41 -16.33 -6.11
N THR A 312 -6.68 -17.21 -7.09
CA THR A 312 -8.02 -17.72 -7.42
C THR A 312 -8.71 -18.34 -6.21
N PHE A 313 -7.99 -19.18 -5.45
CA PHE A 313 -8.56 -19.89 -4.31
C PHE A 313 -9.04 -18.94 -3.22
N GLU A 314 -8.19 -18.00 -2.82
CA GLU A 314 -8.50 -16.98 -1.82
C GLU A 314 -9.67 -16.10 -2.27
N THR A 315 -9.71 -15.73 -3.55
CA THR A 315 -10.78 -14.90 -4.11
C THR A 315 -12.12 -15.63 -4.15
N LEU A 316 -12.15 -16.90 -4.53
CA LEU A 316 -13.38 -17.71 -4.52
C LEU A 316 -13.86 -17.97 -3.08
N LEU A 317 -12.95 -18.27 -2.16
CA LEU A 317 -13.27 -18.46 -0.74
C LEU A 317 -13.85 -17.18 -0.12
N ARG A 318 -13.24 -16.02 -0.41
CA ARG A 318 -13.77 -14.70 -0.03
C ARG A 318 -15.18 -14.51 -0.56
N SER A 319 -15.39 -14.74 -1.86
CA SER A 319 -16.69 -14.55 -2.51
C SER A 319 -17.78 -15.44 -1.88
N TRP A 320 -17.46 -16.69 -1.56
CA TRP A 320 -18.39 -17.60 -0.90
C TRP A 320 -18.75 -17.16 0.52
N ARG A 321 -17.76 -16.79 1.34
CA ARG A 321 -18.01 -16.32 2.72
C ARG A 321 -18.80 -15.02 2.75
N GLN A 322 -18.52 -14.10 1.82
CA GLN A 322 -19.20 -12.81 1.73
C GLN A 322 -20.71 -12.93 1.49
N ARG A 323 -21.17 -13.97 0.78
CA ARG A 323 -22.60 -14.22 0.52
C ARG A 323 -23.39 -14.59 1.78
N LYS A 324 -22.71 -15.04 2.83
CA LYS A 324 -23.32 -15.40 4.12
C LYS A 324 -23.43 -14.22 5.09
N LEU A 325 -22.84 -13.07 4.75
CA LEU A 325 -22.84 -11.90 5.61
C LEU A 325 -24.04 -11.00 5.31
N PRO A 326 -24.50 -10.21 6.30
CA PRO A 326 -25.45 -9.14 6.08
C PRO A 326 -25.02 -8.23 4.92
N GLY A 327 -26.00 -7.59 4.27
CA GLY A 327 -25.76 -6.70 3.12
C GLY A 327 -24.93 -5.46 3.46
N GLN A 328 -24.98 -5.00 4.72
CA GLN A 328 -24.29 -3.82 5.25
C GLN A 328 -23.87 -4.01 6.72
N GLY A 329 -23.22 -3.00 7.31
CA GLY A 329 -22.79 -2.96 8.71
C GLY A 329 -21.32 -3.31 8.98
N ALA A 330 -20.88 -3.03 10.21
CA ALA A 330 -19.48 -3.17 10.66
C ALA A 330 -18.90 -4.59 10.48
N VAL A 331 -19.70 -5.65 10.70
CA VAL A 331 -19.27 -7.05 10.55
C VAL A 331 -18.83 -7.35 9.12
N ARG A 332 -19.60 -6.87 8.13
CA ARG A 332 -19.27 -7.03 6.71
C ARG A 332 -17.99 -6.29 6.38
N GLN A 333 -17.82 -5.07 6.88
CA GLN A 333 -16.63 -4.26 6.64
C GLN A 333 -15.36 -4.89 7.20
N LYS A 334 -15.39 -5.33 8.46
CA LYS A 334 -14.27 -6.04 9.09
C LYS A 334 -13.86 -7.26 8.27
N PHE A 335 -14.83 -8.04 7.79
CA PHE A 335 -14.57 -9.17 6.91
C PHE A 335 -13.90 -8.75 5.58
N LEU A 336 -14.34 -7.65 4.96
CA LEU A 336 -13.76 -7.17 3.71
C LEU A 336 -12.29 -6.76 3.89
N LEU A 337 -11.97 -6.02 4.97
CA LEU A 337 -10.59 -5.66 5.31
C LEU A 337 -9.73 -6.89 5.59
N ASP A 338 -10.25 -7.88 6.33
CA ASP A 338 -9.53 -9.13 6.57
C ASP A 338 -9.30 -9.94 5.29
N ALA A 339 -10.27 -9.94 4.37
CA ALA A 339 -10.13 -10.64 3.11
C ALA A 339 -9.16 -9.91 2.14
N GLN A 340 -9.09 -8.58 2.18
CA GLN A 340 -8.07 -7.79 1.50
C GLN A 340 -6.67 -8.09 2.06
N ARG A 341 -6.53 -8.21 3.38
CA ARG A 341 -5.28 -8.64 4.03
C ARG A 341 -4.81 -10.00 3.53
N GLN A 342 -5.68 -11.00 3.51
CA GLN A 342 -5.34 -12.35 3.04
C GLN A 342 -4.89 -12.34 1.57
N LEU A 343 -5.61 -11.60 0.73
CA LEU A 343 -5.27 -11.45 -0.68
C LEU A 343 -3.91 -10.77 -0.87
N ALA A 344 -3.67 -9.67 -0.16
CA ALA A 344 -2.38 -8.96 -0.16
C ALA A 344 -1.23 -9.85 0.32
N GLU A 345 -1.45 -10.70 1.33
CA GLU A 345 -0.44 -11.68 1.76
C GLU A 345 -0.13 -12.72 0.69
N THR A 346 -1.15 -13.31 0.05
CA THR A 346 -0.94 -14.31 -1.00
C THR A 346 -0.22 -13.72 -2.21
N LEU A 347 -0.69 -12.58 -2.71
CA LEU A 347 -0.06 -11.90 -3.86
C LEU A 347 1.35 -11.43 -3.48
N GLY A 348 1.52 -10.81 -2.31
CA GLY A 348 2.80 -10.29 -1.82
C GLY A 348 3.89 -11.35 -1.73
N ARG A 349 3.56 -12.59 -1.31
CA ARG A 349 4.51 -13.72 -1.25
C ARG A 349 5.03 -14.15 -2.63
N ARG A 350 4.28 -13.85 -3.70
CA ARG A 350 4.55 -14.28 -5.08
C ARG A 350 5.25 -13.20 -5.92
N ILE A 351 5.34 -11.97 -5.42
CA ILE A 351 6.06 -10.88 -6.09
C ILE A 351 7.50 -11.31 -6.33
N ASP A 352 7.95 -11.24 -7.58
CA ASP A 352 9.32 -11.59 -7.94
C ASP A 352 10.33 -10.71 -7.16
N PRO A 353 11.38 -11.29 -6.56
CA PRO A 353 12.52 -10.54 -6.04
C PRO A 353 13.08 -9.47 -7.00
N GLN A 354 13.07 -9.74 -8.31
CA GLN A 354 13.57 -8.87 -9.37
C GLN A 354 12.61 -7.73 -9.74
N ALA A 355 11.37 -7.74 -9.24
CA ALA A 355 10.46 -6.62 -9.44
C ALA A 355 10.93 -5.40 -8.63
N ARG A 356 11.45 -4.38 -9.33
CA ARG A 356 11.97 -3.15 -8.71
C ARG A 356 10.93 -2.04 -8.58
N HIS A 357 9.93 -2.07 -9.46
CA HIS A 357 8.82 -1.15 -9.46
C HIS A 357 7.50 -1.91 -9.38
N LEU A 358 6.55 -1.41 -8.58
CA LEU A 358 5.22 -2.00 -8.44
C LEU A 358 4.13 -1.00 -8.82
N ILE A 359 3.07 -1.49 -9.46
CA ILE A 359 1.81 -0.76 -9.58
C ILE A 359 0.81 -1.44 -8.64
N VAL A 360 0.28 -0.71 -7.66
CA VAL A 360 -0.49 -1.31 -6.56
C VAL A 360 -1.89 -0.71 -6.48
N SER A 361 -2.93 -1.56 -6.47
CA SER A 361 -4.28 -1.11 -6.13
C SER A 361 -4.36 -0.67 -4.67
N GLN A 362 -4.95 0.49 -4.39
CA GLN A 362 -5.07 1.06 -3.05
C GLN A 362 -5.68 0.10 -2.02
N THR A 363 -6.62 -0.77 -2.42
CA THR A 363 -7.24 -1.76 -1.52
C THR A 363 -6.25 -2.75 -0.91
N LEU A 364 -5.12 -3.02 -1.58
CA LEU A 364 -4.08 -3.92 -1.11
C LEU A 364 -2.93 -3.18 -0.41
N LEU A 365 -2.81 -1.88 -0.67
CA LEU A 365 -1.68 -1.04 -0.27
C LEU A 365 -1.35 -1.10 1.23
N PRO A 366 -2.26 -0.81 2.17
CA PRO A 366 -1.90 -0.77 3.59
C PRO A 366 -1.46 -2.15 4.11
N HIS A 367 -2.03 -3.22 3.58
CA HIS A 367 -1.67 -4.60 3.94
C HIS A 367 -0.30 -5.00 3.38
N LEU A 368 -0.01 -4.64 2.13
CA LEU A 368 1.31 -4.88 1.52
C LEU A 368 2.41 -4.06 2.21
N TRP A 369 2.09 -2.83 2.61
CA TRP A 369 2.97 -1.95 3.38
C TRP A 369 3.27 -2.51 4.76
N LYS A 370 2.23 -2.78 5.57
CA LYS A 370 2.36 -3.34 6.93
C LYS A 370 3.08 -4.69 6.92
N ALA A 371 2.80 -5.53 5.92
CA ALA A 371 3.48 -6.80 5.76
C ALA A 371 4.90 -6.66 5.18
N GLY A 372 5.37 -5.47 4.82
CA GLY A 372 6.73 -5.18 4.35
C GLY A 372 7.06 -5.70 2.95
N TYR A 373 6.05 -5.98 2.12
CA TYR A 373 6.28 -6.45 0.74
C TYR A 373 6.78 -5.33 -0.19
N LEU A 374 6.52 -4.07 0.15
CA LEU A 374 6.90 -2.92 -0.70
C LEU A 374 8.34 -2.44 -0.46
N GLY A 375 8.96 -2.78 0.68
CA GLY A 375 10.29 -2.29 1.01
C GLY A 375 11.35 -2.67 -0.03
N GLY A 376 12.29 -1.80 -0.35
CA GLY A 376 13.28 -2.06 -1.40
C GLY A 376 12.78 -1.82 -2.83
N ARG A 377 11.55 -1.33 -3.01
CA ARG A 377 10.93 -1.12 -4.32
C ARG A 377 10.38 0.31 -4.41
N THR A 378 10.32 0.85 -5.62
CA THR A 378 9.45 2.00 -5.90
C THR A 378 8.05 1.50 -6.23
N PHE A 379 7.03 2.31 -6.03
CA PHE A 379 5.67 1.92 -6.42
C PHE A 379 4.79 3.12 -6.72
N ASP A 380 3.88 2.94 -7.67
CA ASP A 380 2.77 3.83 -7.96
C ASP A 380 1.47 3.20 -7.44
N VAL A 381 0.51 4.03 -7.06
CA VAL A 381 -0.75 3.57 -6.47
C VAL A 381 -1.92 3.94 -7.37
N LEU A 382 -2.76 2.96 -7.69
CA LEU A 382 -4.06 3.17 -8.30
C LEU A 382 -5.06 3.51 -7.19
N VAL A 383 -5.37 4.79 -7.05
CA VAL A 383 -6.21 5.33 -5.98
C VAL A 383 -7.66 5.30 -6.43
N ASN A 384 -8.42 4.37 -5.86
CA ASN A 384 -9.80 4.08 -6.24
C ASN A 384 -10.83 4.51 -5.19
N ARG A 385 -10.40 5.10 -4.06
CA ARG A 385 -11.26 5.68 -3.04
C ARG A 385 -10.53 6.76 -2.24
N TRP A 386 -11.29 7.55 -1.48
CA TRP A 386 -10.73 8.41 -0.45
C TRP A 386 -9.83 7.60 0.51
N PRO A 387 -8.66 8.14 0.93
CA PRO A 387 -7.86 7.55 2.01
C PRO A 387 -8.71 7.29 3.25
N MET A 388 -8.42 6.25 4.02
CA MET A 388 -9.26 5.81 5.14
C MET A 388 -9.45 6.91 6.19
N GLU A 389 -8.42 7.70 6.47
CA GLU A 389 -8.49 8.86 7.37
C GLU A 389 -9.51 9.89 6.87
N GLU A 390 -9.41 10.27 5.61
CA GLU A 390 -10.32 11.23 4.96
C GLU A 390 -11.74 10.69 4.84
N LEU A 391 -11.87 9.39 4.57
CA LEU A 391 -13.14 8.69 4.50
C LEU A 391 -13.86 8.72 5.87
N GLN A 392 -13.12 8.49 6.96
CA GLN A 392 -13.65 8.60 8.32
C GLN A 392 -14.05 10.03 8.65
N TYR A 393 -13.17 11.01 8.39
CA TYR A 393 -13.47 12.43 8.60
C TYR A 393 -14.79 12.86 7.94
N ARG A 394 -15.01 12.44 6.68
CA ARG A 394 -16.25 12.75 5.95
C ARG A 394 -17.48 12.08 6.54
N LEU A 395 -17.34 10.86 7.06
CA LEU A 395 -18.43 10.18 7.74
C LEU A 395 -18.74 10.80 9.09
N ASP A 396 -17.72 11.27 9.82
CA ASP A 396 -17.88 11.99 11.08
C ASP A 396 -18.63 13.30 10.83
N ALA A 397 -18.24 14.09 9.83
CA ALA A 397 -18.96 15.32 9.43
C ALA A 397 -20.41 15.04 9.02
N ALA A 398 -20.66 13.99 8.23
CA ALA A 398 -22.02 13.58 7.87
C ALA A 398 -22.85 13.16 9.10
N ALA A 399 -22.23 12.45 10.06
CA ALA A 399 -22.89 11.98 11.27
C ALA A 399 -23.20 13.11 12.26
N GLU A 400 -22.37 14.15 12.31
CA GLU A 400 -22.64 15.36 13.09
C GLU A 400 -23.91 16.07 12.60
N GLN A 401 -24.11 16.14 11.28
CA GLN A 401 -25.30 16.72 10.67
C GLN A 401 -26.53 15.79 10.76
N HIS A 402 -26.34 14.49 10.59
CA HIS A 402 -27.41 13.49 10.58
C HIS A 402 -27.28 12.48 11.70
N GLN A 403 -27.43 12.95 12.94
CA GLN A 403 -27.32 12.12 14.16
C GLN A 403 -28.35 10.98 14.21
N GLN A 404 -29.43 11.11 13.44
CA GLN A 404 -30.49 10.11 13.28
C GLN A 404 -30.12 8.93 12.37
N SER A 405 -28.94 8.94 11.71
CA SER A 405 -28.52 7.88 10.80
C SER A 405 -27.78 6.75 11.51
N ASP A 406 -28.25 5.54 11.28
CA ASP A 406 -27.64 4.33 11.84
C ASP A 406 -26.42 3.86 11.03
N THR A 407 -26.25 4.34 9.79
CA THR A 407 -25.26 3.78 8.85
C THR A 407 -23.98 4.62 8.67
N LEU A 408 -23.96 5.85 9.21
CA LEU A 408 -22.79 6.74 9.11
C LEU A 408 -21.67 6.38 10.09
N ALA A 409 -22.01 5.77 11.24
CA ALA A 409 -21.05 5.30 12.22
C ALA A 409 -20.43 3.92 11.87
N ASP A 410 -20.98 3.20 10.88
CA ASP A 410 -20.64 1.80 10.59
C ASP A 410 -19.20 1.56 10.12
N PHE A 411 -18.58 2.55 9.48
CA PHE A 411 -17.24 2.42 8.92
C PHE A 411 -16.21 3.02 9.86
N ARG A 412 -15.47 2.17 10.57
CA ARG A 412 -14.27 2.56 11.30
C ARG A 412 -13.17 1.55 11.02
N ALA A 413 -12.08 2.03 10.45
CA ALA A 413 -10.90 1.21 10.19
C ALA A 413 -10.02 1.17 11.44
N ASP A 414 -9.24 0.09 11.56
CA ASP A 414 -8.22 -0.03 12.60
C ASP A 414 -7.20 1.13 12.48
N PRO A 415 -6.89 1.87 13.56
CA PRO A 415 -5.98 3.01 13.49
C PRO A 415 -4.59 2.67 12.94
N GLU A 416 -4.08 1.46 13.17
CA GLU A 416 -2.80 1.05 12.59
C GLU A 416 -2.90 0.86 11.08
N LEU A 417 -4.05 0.40 10.58
CA LEU A 417 -4.28 0.24 9.15
C LEU A 417 -4.42 1.59 8.46
N VAL A 418 -5.12 2.55 9.10
CA VAL A 418 -5.20 3.95 8.62
C VAL A 418 -3.81 4.55 8.53
N HIS A 419 -3.02 4.44 9.59
CA HIS A 419 -1.65 4.92 9.61
C HIS A 419 -0.78 4.27 8.53
N ALA A 420 -0.89 2.95 8.36
CA ALA A 420 -0.17 2.22 7.31
C ALA A 420 -0.56 2.66 5.90
N GLU A 421 -1.84 2.98 5.64
CA GLU A 421 -2.26 3.53 4.35
C GLU A 421 -1.64 4.91 4.12
N ASN A 422 -1.70 5.79 5.11
CA ASN A 422 -1.15 7.15 5.01
C ASN A 422 0.35 7.13 4.75
N GLU A 423 1.13 6.35 5.50
CA GLU A 423 2.56 6.17 5.26
C GLU A 423 2.85 5.66 3.85
N ALA A 424 2.08 4.66 3.39
CA ALA A 424 2.27 4.08 2.07
C ALA A 424 1.92 5.06 0.94
N LEU A 425 0.85 5.85 1.08
CA LEU A 425 0.47 6.89 0.13
C LEU A 425 1.50 8.02 0.09
N VAL A 426 2.11 8.38 1.23
CA VAL A 426 3.22 9.35 1.28
C VAL A 426 4.46 8.78 0.57
N ALA A 427 4.76 7.50 0.76
CA ALA A 427 5.90 6.83 0.16
C ALA A 427 5.75 6.54 -1.34
N ALA A 428 4.52 6.52 -1.85
CA ALA A 428 4.24 6.26 -3.26
C ALA A 428 4.87 7.32 -4.18
N ALA A 429 5.43 6.85 -5.30
CA ALA A 429 6.06 7.72 -6.30
C ALA A 429 5.00 8.52 -7.09
N ARG A 430 3.86 7.90 -7.43
CA ARG A 430 2.70 8.56 -8.02
C ARG A 430 1.39 8.02 -7.48
N LEU A 431 0.37 8.87 -7.51
CA LEU A 431 -1.00 8.53 -7.15
C LEU A 431 -1.87 8.71 -8.39
N ILE A 432 -2.42 7.63 -8.92
CA ILE A 432 -3.11 7.61 -10.22
C ILE A 432 -4.60 7.44 -9.95
N THR A 433 -5.42 8.34 -10.46
CA THR A 433 -6.88 8.26 -10.27
C THR A 433 -7.61 9.01 -11.38
N PRO A 434 -8.76 8.53 -11.87
CA PRO A 434 -9.64 9.36 -12.69
C PRO A 434 -10.52 10.30 -11.84
N HIS A 435 -10.55 10.10 -10.52
CA HIS A 435 -11.49 10.79 -9.64
C HIS A 435 -10.99 12.20 -9.29
N ARG A 436 -11.61 13.23 -9.88
CA ARG A 436 -11.14 14.62 -9.83
C ARG A 436 -10.95 15.18 -8.41
N ALA A 437 -11.90 14.91 -7.51
CA ALA A 437 -11.79 15.39 -6.13
C ALA A 437 -10.68 14.69 -5.33
N ILE A 438 -10.41 13.41 -5.62
CA ILE A 438 -9.31 12.69 -4.98
C ILE A 438 -7.99 13.21 -5.54
N ALA A 439 -7.90 13.42 -6.85
CA ALA A 439 -6.72 14.01 -7.48
C ALA A 439 -6.41 15.41 -6.90
N ALA A 440 -7.42 16.27 -6.76
CA ALA A 440 -7.29 17.60 -6.18
C ALA A 440 -6.68 17.58 -4.77
N ARG A 441 -7.09 16.63 -3.92
CA ARG A 441 -6.51 16.45 -2.58
C ARG A 441 -5.00 16.22 -2.60
N PHE A 442 -4.50 15.46 -3.58
CA PHE A 442 -3.08 15.13 -3.67
C PHE A 442 -2.27 16.14 -4.50
N GLY A 443 -2.94 17.14 -5.09
CA GLY A 443 -2.31 18.21 -5.86
C GLY A 443 -1.42 17.66 -6.98
N SER A 444 -0.19 18.18 -7.08
CA SER A 444 0.77 17.79 -8.12
C SER A 444 1.21 16.32 -8.08
N ARG A 445 0.99 15.61 -6.96
CA ARG A 445 1.33 14.19 -6.83
C ARG A 445 0.32 13.27 -7.53
N ALA A 446 -0.87 13.79 -7.84
CA ALA A 446 -1.88 13.04 -8.55
C ALA A 446 -1.64 13.08 -10.07
N LEU A 447 -1.68 11.91 -10.70
CA LEU A 447 -1.90 11.78 -12.12
C LEU A 447 -3.41 11.58 -12.34
N LEU A 448 -4.08 12.65 -12.79
CA LEU A 448 -5.48 12.59 -13.18
C LEU A 448 -5.62 11.85 -14.50
N LEU A 449 -6.45 10.80 -14.51
CA LEU A 449 -6.87 10.09 -15.72
C LEU A 449 -8.21 10.64 -16.20
N ASP A 450 -8.47 10.55 -17.49
CA ASP A 450 -9.82 10.81 -18.00
C ASP A 450 -10.75 9.64 -17.65
N TRP A 451 -11.96 9.96 -17.19
CA TRP A 451 -13.01 8.97 -17.03
C TRP A 451 -13.36 8.35 -18.38
N LYS A 452 -13.46 7.02 -18.44
CA LYS A 452 -13.95 6.32 -19.62
C LYS A 452 -15.47 6.41 -19.64
N MET A 453 -15.99 7.25 -20.53
CA MET A 453 -17.43 7.43 -20.69
C MET A 453 -18.08 6.12 -21.18
N PRO A 454 -19.17 5.66 -20.54
CA PRO A 454 -19.95 4.53 -21.02
C PRO A 454 -20.58 4.80 -22.40
N GLU A 455 -21.00 3.75 -23.10
CA GLU A 455 -21.77 3.91 -24.34
C GLU A 455 -23.06 4.68 -24.09
N ALA A 456 -23.26 5.72 -24.90
CA ALA A 456 -24.43 6.58 -24.87
C ALA A 456 -25.67 5.82 -25.33
N ARG A 457 -26.76 5.95 -24.58
CA ARG A 457 -28.11 5.64 -25.08
C ARG A 457 -28.82 6.94 -25.39
N PRO A 458 -29.60 7.02 -26.48
CA PRO A 458 -30.32 8.24 -26.82
C PRO A 458 -31.23 8.66 -25.68
N ARG A 459 -31.19 9.95 -25.33
CA ARG A 459 -32.14 10.55 -24.39
C ARG A 459 -33.56 10.40 -24.92
N VAL A 460 -34.47 10.06 -24.03
CA VAL A 460 -35.91 10.13 -24.29
C VAL A 460 -36.41 11.37 -23.57
N LEU A 461 -37.09 12.28 -24.28
CA LEU A 461 -37.60 13.49 -23.66
C LEU A 461 -38.53 13.11 -22.48
N PRO A 462 -38.37 13.74 -21.31
CA PRO A 462 -39.16 13.40 -20.12
C PRO A 462 -40.66 13.61 -20.37
N GLN A 463 -41.49 12.80 -19.68
CA GLN A 463 -42.95 12.94 -19.65
C GLN A 463 -43.36 14.17 -18.83
N GLU A 464 -44.65 14.56 -18.85
CA GLU A 464 -45.19 15.79 -18.22
C GLU A 464 -44.87 15.95 -16.72
N GLU A 465 -44.56 14.85 -16.00
CA GLU A 465 -44.17 14.86 -14.58
C GLU A 465 -42.65 14.62 -14.39
N PRO A 466 -41.93 15.41 -13.56
CA PRO A 466 -40.51 15.22 -13.30
C PRO A 466 -40.17 13.84 -12.70
N LYS A 467 -39.07 13.24 -13.19
CA LYS A 467 -38.54 11.97 -12.65
C LYS A 467 -37.09 12.14 -12.20
N TRP A 468 -36.84 11.88 -10.93
CA TRP A 468 -35.52 12.02 -10.30
C TRP A 468 -34.90 10.65 -10.12
N PHE A 469 -33.65 10.44 -10.58
CA PHE A 469 -32.98 9.16 -10.43
C PHE A 469 -31.86 9.24 -9.40
N PHE A 470 -31.99 8.50 -8.30
CA PHE A 470 -30.97 8.37 -7.28
C PHE A 470 -30.18 7.06 -7.49
N PRO A 471 -28.93 7.12 -7.98
CA PRO A 471 -28.20 5.97 -8.48
C PRO A 471 -27.51 5.16 -7.37
N ALA A 472 -28.10 5.15 -6.18
CA ALA A 472 -27.50 4.58 -4.98
C ALA A 472 -28.55 3.89 -4.10
N SER A 473 -28.06 3.18 -3.07
CA SER A 473 -28.91 2.75 -1.94
C SER A 473 -29.23 3.96 -1.07
N ALA A 474 -30.46 4.01 -0.55
CA ALA A 474 -31.00 5.08 0.28
C ALA A 474 -30.30 5.14 1.64
N LEU A 475 -29.10 5.71 1.66
CA LEU A 475 -28.16 5.70 2.79
C LEU A 475 -27.59 7.10 3.03
N GLY A 476 -27.34 7.46 4.28
CA GLY A 476 -26.85 8.78 4.69
C GLY A 476 -25.56 9.18 3.95
N ARG A 477 -24.57 8.28 3.87
CA ARG A 477 -23.31 8.55 3.14
C ARG A 477 -23.47 8.82 1.64
N LYS A 478 -24.63 8.49 1.07
CA LYS A 478 -25.00 8.74 -0.33
C LYS A 478 -25.86 10.00 -0.50
N GLY A 479 -26.16 10.71 0.59
CA GLY A 479 -26.87 11.99 0.57
C GLY A 479 -28.39 11.87 0.61
N ILE A 480 -28.92 10.76 1.14
CA ILE A 480 -30.37 10.52 1.07
C ILE A 480 -31.19 11.48 1.93
N TYR A 481 -30.62 12.00 3.02
CA TYR A 481 -31.30 12.94 3.90
C TYR A 481 -31.45 14.30 3.21
N GLU A 482 -30.36 14.79 2.60
CA GLU A 482 -30.33 16.01 1.80
C GLU A 482 -31.31 15.92 0.64
N LEU A 483 -31.33 14.78 -0.06
CA LEU A 483 -32.28 14.56 -1.15
C LEU A 483 -33.73 14.56 -0.66
N ALA A 484 -34.02 13.89 0.44
CA ALA A 484 -35.36 13.85 1.00
C ALA A 484 -35.85 15.26 1.38
N GLU A 485 -35.00 16.04 2.04
CA GLU A 485 -35.28 17.42 2.43
C GLU A 485 -35.48 18.32 1.20
N ALA A 486 -34.58 18.24 0.21
CA ALA A 486 -34.69 18.98 -1.05
C ALA A 486 -35.99 18.66 -1.80
N MET A 487 -36.48 17.42 -1.72
CA MET A 487 -37.72 16.99 -2.37
C MET A 487 -39.00 17.38 -1.63
N GLN A 488 -38.95 17.88 -0.39
CA GLN A 488 -40.16 18.27 0.33
C GLN A 488 -40.89 19.40 -0.39
N GLY A 489 -42.11 19.14 -0.86
CA GLY A 489 -42.90 20.10 -1.65
C GLY A 489 -42.48 20.22 -3.12
N LEU A 490 -41.42 19.51 -3.53
CA LEU A 490 -41.01 19.41 -4.93
C LEU A 490 -41.83 18.32 -5.63
N GLY A 491 -42.41 18.63 -6.80
CA GLY A 491 -43.15 17.67 -7.60
C GLY A 491 -42.26 16.58 -8.22
N GLY A 492 -42.85 15.43 -8.51
CA GLY A 492 -42.21 14.33 -9.25
C GLY A 492 -42.06 13.01 -8.48
N GLU A 493 -41.56 11.99 -9.19
CA GLU A 493 -41.30 10.66 -8.65
C GLU A 493 -39.79 10.41 -8.50
N LEU A 494 -39.37 9.89 -7.33
CA LEU A 494 -38.00 9.46 -7.08
C LEU A 494 -37.79 7.97 -7.40
N LEU A 495 -36.80 7.68 -8.24
CA LEU A 495 -36.35 6.34 -8.61
C LEU A 495 -35.08 5.98 -7.83
N VAL A 496 -35.16 5.00 -6.92
CA VAL A 496 -34.05 4.56 -6.08
C VAL A 496 -33.55 3.19 -6.55
N LEU A 497 -32.28 3.07 -6.93
CA LEU A 497 -31.75 1.81 -7.48
C LEU A 497 -31.35 0.79 -6.39
N GLY A 498 -30.78 1.25 -5.29
CA GLY A 498 -30.15 0.36 -4.31
C GLY A 498 -31.13 -0.31 -3.33
N LYS A 499 -30.77 -1.50 -2.84
CA LYS A 499 -31.59 -2.30 -1.92
C LYS A 499 -31.38 -1.97 -0.45
N ALA A 500 -30.22 -1.43 -0.10
CA ALA A 500 -29.92 -1.05 1.27
C ALA A 500 -30.64 0.25 1.65
N ARG A 501 -31.03 0.35 2.91
CA ARG A 501 -31.78 1.48 3.47
C ARG A 501 -31.23 1.83 4.85
N GLU A 502 -31.49 3.07 5.27
CA GLU A 502 -31.41 3.46 6.67
C GLU A 502 -32.33 2.56 7.52
N GLY A 503 -31.92 2.33 8.77
CA GLY A 503 -32.58 1.40 9.67
C GLY A 503 -33.83 1.99 10.31
N SER A 504 -33.65 2.58 11.48
CA SER A 504 -34.72 3.04 12.38
C SER A 504 -35.52 4.23 11.85
N ASN A 505 -34.90 5.11 11.05
CA ASN A 505 -35.53 6.29 10.47
C ASN A 505 -35.57 6.19 8.95
N ASN A 506 -36.76 6.27 8.36
CA ASN A 506 -36.92 6.29 6.91
C ASN A 506 -36.85 7.75 6.38
N PRO A 507 -35.73 8.16 5.76
CA PRO A 507 -35.59 9.53 5.24
C PRO A 507 -36.62 9.85 4.15
N LEU A 508 -37.15 8.85 3.44
CA LEU A 508 -38.08 9.03 2.33
C LEU A 508 -39.54 8.98 2.75
N GLU A 509 -39.84 9.08 4.05
CA GLU A 509 -41.22 9.17 4.53
C GLU A 509 -41.90 10.43 3.96
N GLY A 510 -43.09 10.28 3.39
CA GLY A 510 -43.81 11.36 2.71
C GLY A 510 -43.31 11.72 1.30
N ILE A 511 -42.21 11.12 0.83
CA ILE A 511 -41.69 11.33 -0.53
C ILE A 511 -42.17 10.23 -1.47
N ARG A 512 -42.75 10.61 -2.62
CA ARG A 512 -43.17 9.67 -3.67
C ARG A 512 -41.95 9.02 -4.31
N HIS A 513 -41.72 7.74 -4.01
CA HIS A 513 -40.56 7.01 -4.52
C HIS A 513 -40.87 5.54 -4.84
N ARG A 514 -40.09 4.96 -5.75
CA ARG A 514 -40.10 3.52 -6.05
C ARG A 514 -38.70 3.01 -6.41
N SER A 515 -38.58 1.69 -6.50
CA SER A 515 -37.38 1.07 -7.06
C SER A 515 -37.23 1.45 -8.54
N GLY A 516 -36.06 1.95 -8.93
CA GLY A 516 -35.72 2.29 -10.30
C GLY A 516 -34.91 1.19 -11.00
N ASP A 517 -34.93 1.18 -12.33
CA ASP A 517 -34.04 0.39 -13.17
C ASP A 517 -33.06 1.28 -13.96
N VAL A 518 -31.85 0.77 -14.21
CA VAL A 518 -30.81 1.51 -14.93
C VAL A 518 -31.24 1.90 -16.35
N SER A 519 -32.14 1.13 -16.97
CA SER A 519 -32.70 1.45 -18.30
C SER A 519 -33.60 2.68 -18.32
N GLU A 520 -34.06 3.14 -17.15
CA GLU A 520 -34.93 4.32 -17.02
C GLU A 520 -34.15 5.64 -17.00
N ILE A 521 -32.83 5.60 -16.78
CA ILE A 521 -31.96 6.80 -16.71
C ILE A 521 -32.19 7.76 -17.90
N PRO A 522 -32.24 7.31 -19.18
CA PRO A 522 -32.41 8.21 -20.32
C PRO A 522 -33.74 8.97 -20.36
N ALA A 523 -34.74 8.55 -19.58
CA ALA A 523 -36.07 9.17 -19.50
C ALA A 523 -36.27 10.02 -18.24
N CYS A 524 -35.23 10.16 -17.40
CA CYS A 524 -35.29 10.94 -16.18
C CYS A 524 -35.03 12.42 -16.47
N THR A 525 -35.58 13.29 -15.62
CA THR A 525 -35.32 14.74 -15.63
C THR A 525 -33.85 15.00 -15.30
N ALA A 526 -33.35 14.38 -14.22
CA ALA A 526 -31.96 14.39 -13.84
C ALA A 526 -31.59 13.16 -13.01
N VAL A 527 -30.30 12.83 -12.99
CA VAL A 527 -29.70 11.97 -11.96
C VAL A 527 -29.21 12.84 -10.82
N VAL A 528 -29.57 12.48 -9.59
CA VAL A 528 -29.27 13.27 -8.39
C VAL A 528 -28.42 12.42 -7.45
N LEU A 529 -27.21 12.88 -7.13
CA LEU A 529 -26.24 12.17 -6.30
C LEU A 529 -25.54 13.13 -5.32
N PRO A 530 -26.24 13.59 -4.27
CA PRO A 530 -25.72 14.50 -3.25
C PRO A 530 -24.77 13.80 -2.25
N ALA A 531 -23.88 12.93 -2.72
CA ALA A 531 -23.14 12.00 -1.87
C ALA A 531 -22.06 12.69 -1.02
N TRP A 532 -22.01 12.35 0.28
CA TRP A 532 -20.84 12.61 1.11
C TRP A 532 -19.63 11.81 0.62
N ILE A 533 -19.88 10.57 0.22
CA ILE A 533 -18.87 9.63 -0.27
C ILE A 533 -19.38 8.91 -1.51
N GLU A 534 -18.73 9.20 -2.62
CA GLU A 534 -18.77 8.39 -3.83
C GLU A 534 -17.34 8.22 -4.32
N HIS A 535 -17.05 7.03 -4.85
CA HIS A 535 -15.74 6.74 -5.42
C HIS A 535 -15.88 6.18 -6.83
N GLU A 536 -17.01 5.56 -7.18
CA GLU A 536 -17.20 4.96 -8.49
C GLU A 536 -18.54 5.38 -9.12
N PRO A 537 -18.67 6.66 -9.56
CA PRO A 537 -19.93 7.24 -10.04
C PRO A 537 -20.34 6.76 -11.44
N ARG A 538 -20.27 5.45 -11.75
CA ARG A 538 -20.50 4.90 -13.10
C ARG A 538 -21.87 5.22 -13.68
N LEU A 539 -22.89 5.27 -12.83
CA LEU A 539 -24.27 5.56 -13.27
C LEU A 539 -24.47 7.04 -13.58
N ALA A 540 -23.79 7.94 -12.86
CA ALA A 540 -23.76 9.35 -13.20
C ALA A 540 -23.00 9.59 -14.51
N LEU A 541 -21.86 8.90 -14.72
CA LEU A 541 -21.15 8.95 -16.01
C LEU A 541 -22.03 8.43 -17.16
N ARG A 542 -22.83 7.39 -16.92
CA ARG A 542 -23.80 6.88 -17.91
C ARG A 542 -24.89 7.90 -18.22
N ALA A 543 -25.39 8.64 -17.24
CA ALA A 543 -26.36 9.72 -17.46
C ALA A 543 -25.76 10.85 -18.29
N LEU A 544 -24.57 11.32 -17.92
CA LEU A 544 -23.85 12.33 -18.71
C LEU A 544 -23.64 11.87 -20.16
N ALA A 545 -23.20 10.62 -20.37
CA ALA A 545 -23.04 10.04 -21.69
C ALA A 545 -24.37 9.96 -22.47
N ALA A 546 -25.49 9.76 -21.78
CA ALA A 546 -26.83 9.72 -22.37
C ALA A 546 -27.46 11.10 -22.57
N GLY A 547 -26.77 12.20 -22.25
CA GLY A 547 -27.29 13.55 -22.34
C GLY A 547 -28.29 13.93 -21.24
N VAL A 548 -28.31 13.18 -20.14
CA VAL A 548 -29.17 13.42 -18.97
C VAL A 548 -28.40 14.28 -17.97
N PRO A 549 -28.98 15.40 -17.48
CA PRO A 549 -28.38 16.23 -16.45
C PRO A 549 -28.03 15.43 -15.19
N VAL A 550 -26.91 15.77 -14.57
CA VAL A 550 -26.47 15.19 -13.31
C VAL A 550 -26.27 16.29 -12.29
N ILE A 551 -26.99 16.23 -11.18
CA ILE A 551 -26.74 17.04 -9.98
C ILE A 551 -25.94 16.17 -9.02
N ALA A 552 -24.68 16.51 -8.74
CA ALA A 552 -23.84 15.69 -7.89
C ALA A 552 -22.89 16.53 -7.05
N THR A 553 -22.50 16.00 -5.88
CA THR A 553 -21.48 16.68 -5.09
C THR A 553 -20.12 16.63 -5.78
N ARG A 554 -19.26 17.61 -5.48
CA ARG A 554 -17.84 17.56 -5.84
C ARG A 554 -17.16 16.27 -5.36
N ASN A 555 -17.66 15.68 -4.26
CA ASN A 555 -17.14 14.44 -3.68
C ASN A 555 -17.31 13.21 -4.59
N CYS A 556 -18.16 13.30 -5.63
CA CYS A 556 -18.29 12.27 -6.66
C CYS A 556 -17.15 12.26 -7.68
N GLY A 557 -16.34 13.33 -7.76
CA GLY A 557 -15.14 13.39 -8.60
C GLY A 557 -15.37 13.15 -10.09
N LEU A 558 -16.56 13.51 -10.58
CA LEU A 558 -16.94 13.47 -11.99
C LEU A 558 -16.05 14.40 -12.84
N PRO A 559 -15.96 14.17 -14.16
CA PRO A 559 -15.23 15.06 -15.05
C PRO A 559 -15.99 16.38 -15.21
N SER A 560 -15.29 17.44 -15.61
CA SER A 560 -15.97 18.67 -16.08
C SER A 560 -16.89 18.30 -17.23
N HIS A 561 -18.17 18.62 -17.11
CA HIS A 561 -19.16 18.31 -18.13
C HIS A 561 -20.24 19.40 -18.14
N PRO A 562 -20.74 19.84 -19.30
CA PRO A 562 -21.75 20.91 -19.36
C PRO A 562 -23.08 20.57 -18.67
N LEU A 563 -23.46 19.29 -18.71
CA LEU A 563 -24.67 18.76 -18.05
C LEU A 563 -24.44 18.35 -16.58
N LEU A 564 -23.29 18.70 -15.99
CA LEU A 564 -22.99 18.43 -14.59
C LEU A 564 -23.21 19.70 -13.77
N ILE A 565 -24.15 19.65 -12.84
CA ILE A 565 -24.37 20.67 -11.82
C ILE A 565 -23.67 20.18 -10.55
N GLU A 566 -22.56 20.85 -10.19
CA GLU A 566 -21.78 20.50 -9.01
C GLU A 566 -22.22 21.29 -7.78
N ILE A 567 -22.55 20.57 -6.71
CA ILE A 567 -22.93 21.12 -5.41
C ILE A 567 -21.95 20.69 -4.31
N GLU A 568 -22.06 21.31 -3.14
CA GLU A 568 -21.36 20.85 -1.94
C GLU A 568 -22.19 19.78 -1.21
N ALA A 569 -21.52 18.91 -0.44
CA ALA A 569 -22.22 17.90 0.35
C ALA A 569 -22.84 18.52 1.61
N GLY A 570 -24.01 18.03 2.01
CA GLY A 570 -24.73 18.51 3.20
C GLY A 570 -25.62 19.74 2.98
N ASP A 571 -25.67 20.30 1.76
CA ASP A 571 -26.47 21.48 1.45
C ASP A 571 -27.77 21.09 0.73
N SER A 572 -28.88 21.01 1.48
CA SER A 572 -30.21 20.66 0.99
C SER A 572 -30.86 21.80 0.19
N GLU A 573 -30.56 23.06 0.53
CA GLU A 573 -31.11 24.26 -0.11
C GLU A 573 -30.56 24.41 -1.52
N ILE A 574 -29.22 24.40 -1.68
CA ILE A 574 -28.58 24.46 -3.00
C ILE A 574 -28.99 23.25 -3.86
N LEU A 575 -29.14 22.07 -3.25
CA LEU A 575 -29.63 20.89 -3.95
C LEU A 575 -31.05 21.12 -4.51
N ARG A 576 -31.95 21.70 -3.71
CA ARG A 576 -33.31 22.03 -4.17
C ARG A 576 -33.28 23.04 -5.31
N GLU A 577 -32.51 24.13 -5.19
CA GLU A 577 -32.39 25.14 -6.24
C GLU A 577 -31.94 24.52 -7.57
N ALA A 578 -30.92 23.65 -7.54
CA ALA A 578 -30.44 22.93 -8.72
C ALA A 578 -31.52 22.00 -9.33
N MET A 579 -32.35 21.37 -8.49
CA MET A 579 -33.47 20.56 -8.95
C MET A 579 -34.57 21.42 -9.58
N GLU A 580 -34.92 22.57 -9.00
CA GLU A 580 -35.90 23.50 -9.55
C GLU A 580 -35.47 24.06 -10.92
N GLU A 581 -34.18 24.38 -11.08
CA GLU A 581 -33.61 24.81 -12.36
C GLU A 581 -33.81 23.75 -13.47
N CYS A 582 -33.61 22.46 -13.13
CA CYS A 582 -33.83 21.35 -14.06
C CYS A 582 -35.30 21.19 -14.48
N ILE A 583 -36.27 21.61 -13.65
CA ILE A 583 -37.69 21.65 -14.01
C ILE A 583 -37.98 22.84 -14.93
N GLY A 584 -37.47 24.02 -14.58
CA GLY A 584 -37.79 25.29 -15.25
C GLY A 584 -37.16 25.45 -16.64
N SER A 585 -36.09 24.73 -16.96
CA SER A 585 -35.43 24.80 -18.27
C SER A 585 -34.99 23.43 -18.82
N PRO A 586 -35.92 22.60 -19.32
CA PRO A 586 -35.61 21.27 -19.87
C PRO A 586 -34.61 21.30 -21.04
N GLN A 587 -34.52 22.44 -21.75
CA GLN A 587 -33.61 22.69 -22.87
C GLN A 587 -32.30 23.41 -22.49
N ALA A 588 -32.27 24.26 -21.46
CA ALA A 588 -31.03 24.95 -21.06
C ALA A 588 -30.04 23.98 -20.38
N CYS A 589 -30.56 22.99 -19.65
CA CYS A 589 -29.78 21.86 -19.14
C CYS A 589 -29.38 20.83 -20.21
N ALA A 590 -29.60 21.07 -21.51
CA ALA A 590 -29.28 20.13 -22.60
C ALA A 590 -28.30 20.70 -23.64
N VAL A 591 -27.90 21.98 -23.52
CA VAL A 591 -27.03 22.66 -24.49
C VAL A 591 -25.95 23.46 -23.79
N ALA A 592 -24.79 22.82 -23.62
CA ALA A 592 -23.47 23.39 -23.88
C ALA A 592 -22.50 22.23 -24.11
#